data_AF-A0A9D9YC07-F1
#
_entry.id   AF-A0A9D9YC07-F1
#
_cell.length_a   1.000
_cell.length_b   1.000
_cell.length_c   1.000
_cell.angle_alpha   90.00
_cell.angle_beta   90.00
_cell.angle_gamma   90.00
#
_symmetry.space_group_name_H-M   'P 1'
#
loop_
_entity.id
_entity.type
_entity.pdbx_description
1 polymer ?
#
loop_
_entity_poly.entity_id
_entity_poly.type
_entity_poly.pdbx_seq_one_letter_code
_entity_poly.pdbx_strand_id
1 'polypeptide(L)'
;YATGDGVGSATDTVSYTIDVSTNAASGYGLYVRGDPLKNGASTIDAIGGANTTPSAGTKAFGIRADASGGVGAVVTPYDGSGFAYDADANTETTVASATSGNGVTTTYSIHTVATIDTLLDPGNYSTNLIYIVTANF
;
A
#
# COMPACT_ATOMS: atom_id res chain seq x y z
N TYR A 1 4.45 -13.44 -0.09
CA TYR A 1 5.71 -14.07 -0.51
C TYR A 1 5.61 -15.60 -0.35
N ALA A 2 4.83 -16.29 -1.19
CA ALA A 2 4.85 -17.75 -1.25
C ALA A 2 4.62 -18.21 -2.70
N THR A 3 5.68 -18.70 -3.33
CA THR A 3 5.67 -19.48 -4.58
C THR A 3 5.42 -20.95 -4.23
N GLY A 4 5.04 -21.78 -5.20
CA GLY A 4 4.75 -23.21 -4.96
C GLY A 4 5.92 -24.03 -4.39
N ASP A 5 7.13 -23.46 -4.35
CA ASP A 5 8.34 -24.02 -3.76
C ASP A 5 8.57 -23.62 -2.28
N GLY A 6 7.69 -22.81 -1.70
CA GLY A 6 7.80 -22.36 -0.30
C GLY A 6 8.85 -21.29 -0.02
N VAL A 7 9.50 -20.73 -1.06
CA VAL A 7 10.57 -19.71 -0.90
C VAL A 7 10.01 -18.28 -0.99
N GLY A 8 8.89 -18.10 -1.69
CA GLY A 8 8.32 -16.78 -1.94
C GLY A 8 8.95 -16.07 -3.14
N SER A 9 8.30 -15.00 -3.59
CA SER A 9 8.83 -14.17 -4.68
C SER A 9 9.95 -13.27 -4.16
N ALA A 10 11.13 -13.31 -4.79
CA ALA A 10 12.20 -12.35 -4.55
C ALA A 10 12.08 -11.08 -5.40
N THR A 11 11.09 -11.01 -6.29
CA THR A 11 10.90 -9.90 -7.23
C THR A 11 9.67 -9.10 -6.85
N ASP A 12 9.85 -7.79 -6.75
CA ASP A 12 8.77 -6.83 -6.61
C ASP A 12 8.08 -6.58 -7.97
N THR A 13 6.76 -6.60 -7.97
CA THR A 13 5.91 -6.37 -9.14
C THR A 13 4.70 -5.53 -8.75
N VAL A 14 4.23 -4.70 -9.67
CA VAL A 14 2.98 -3.94 -9.50
C VAL A 14 1.84 -4.91 -9.22
N SER A 15 1.13 -4.69 -8.11
CA SER A 15 -0.02 -5.50 -7.71
C SER A 15 -1.30 -5.03 -8.40
N TYR A 16 -1.52 -3.71 -8.44
CA TYR A 16 -2.66 -3.07 -9.10
C TYR A 16 -2.38 -1.58 -9.30
N THR A 17 -3.22 -0.91 -10.10
CA THR A 17 -3.13 0.53 -10.34
C THR A 17 -4.38 1.25 -9.84
N ILE A 18 -4.23 2.52 -9.47
CA ILE A 18 -5.32 3.44 -9.14
C ILE A 18 -5.16 4.68 -10.02
N ASP A 19 -6.17 4.98 -10.82
CA ASP A 19 -6.21 6.19 -11.65
C ASP A 19 -7.02 7.28 -10.98
N VAL A 20 -6.42 8.46 -10.79
CA VAL A 20 -7.07 9.62 -10.19
C VAL A 20 -6.92 10.84 -11.09
N SER A 21 -8.03 11.52 -11.38
CA SER A 21 -8.05 12.82 -12.04
C SER A 21 -8.94 13.77 -11.25
N THR A 22 -8.55 15.04 -11.18
CA THR A 22 -9.37 16.10 -10.58
C THR A 22 -9.16 17.42 -11.31
N ASN A 23 -10.20 18.25 -11.31
CA ASN A 23 -10.15 19.66 -11.71
C ASN A 23 -10.28 20.61 -10.50
N ALA A 24 -10.30 20.08 -9.27
CA ALA A 24 -10.42 20.89 -8.07
C ALA A 24 -9.14 21.74 -7.86
N ALA A 25 -9.30 23.03 -7.58
CA ALA A 25 -8.19 23.97 -7.53
C ALA A 25 -7.13 23.60 -6.47
N SER A 26 -7.57 23.03 -5.35
CA SER A 26 -6.71 22.58 -4.25
C SER A 26 -6.34 21.09 -4.35
N GLY A 27 -6.61 20.45 -5.49
CA GLY A 27 -6.18 19.07 -5.80
C GLY A 27 -7.00 17.99 -5.08
N TYR A 28 -6.33 16.95 -4.56
CA TYR A 28 -6.96 15.82 -3.86
C TYR A 28 -6.02 15.14 -2.87
N GLY A 29 -6.59 14.40 -1.93
CA GLY A 29 -5.90 13.37 -1.14
C GLY A 29 -6.36 11.96 -1.53
N LEU A 30 -5.42 11.01 -1.62
CA LEU A 30 -5.66 9.58 -1.75
C LEU A 30 -5.24 8.90 -0.45
N TYR A 31 -6.20 8.29 0.23
CA TYR A 31 -6.04 7.62 1.51
C TYR A 31 -6.27 6.12 1.36
N VAL A 32 -5.67 5.32 2.24
CA VAL A 32 -5.95 3.88 2.37
C VAL A 32 -6.39 3.57 3.80
N ARG A 33 -7.34 2.63 3.93
CA ARG A 33 -7.83 2.07 5.18
C ARG A 33 -7.98 0.56 5.04
N GLY A 34 -7.77 -0.18 6.12
CA GLY A 34 -7.96 -1.63 6.15
C GLY A 34 -7.00 -2.29 7.14
N ASP A 35 -7.41 -3.42 7.71
CA ASP A 35 -6.52 -4.21 8.55
C ASP A 35 -5.35 -4.78 7.73
N PRO A 36 -4.24 -5.17 8.39
CA PRO A 36 -3.26 -6.03 7.75
C PRO A 36 -3.83 -7.43 7.46
N LEU A 37 -3.06 -8.26 6.76
CA LEU A 37 -3.44 -9.62 6.36
C LEU A 37 -3.78 -10.52 7.57
N LYS A 38 -4.96 -11.15 7.55
CA LYS A 38 -5.47 -12.02 8.64
C LYS A 38 -5.91 -13.41 8.15
N ASN A 39 -5.75 -14.40 9.02
CA ASN A 39 -6.33 -15.73 8.93
C ASN A 39 -6.90 -16.11 10.31
N GLY A 40 -8.21 -15.94 10.51
CA GLY A 40 -8.82 -16.11 11.83
C GLY A 40 -8.23 -15.12 12.85
N ALA A 41 -7.62 -15.65 13.92
CA ALA A 41 -6.95 -14.86 14.95
C ALA A 41 -5.49 -14.51 14.62
N SER A 42 -4.92 -15.11 13.58
CA SER A 42 -3.52 -14.93 13.20
C SER A 42 -3.38 -13.76 12.23
N THR A 43 -2.37 -12.92 12.45
CA THR A 43 -2.11 -11.70 11.67
C THR A 43 -0.68 -11.73 11.12
N ILE A 44 -0.50 -11.22 9.90
CA ILE A 44 0.80 -10.77 9.39
C ILE A 44 0.88 -9.29 9.67
N ASP A 45 1.73 -8.88 10.61
CA ASP A 45 1.72 -7.52 11.15
C ASP A 45 2.08 -6.47 10.09
N ALA A 46 1.51 -5.28 10.22
CA ALA A 46 1.86 -4.15 9.38
C ALA A 46 3.31 -3.70 9.66
N ILE A 47 4.02 -3.24 8.61
CA ILE A 47 5.38 -2.67 8.75
C ILE A 47 5.38 -1.40 9.64
N GLY A 48 4.29 -0.65 9.64
CA GLY A 48 4.17 0.66 10.30
C GLY A 48 4.50 1.83 9.38
N GLY A 49 4.51 3.03 9.95
CA GLY A 49 4.69 4.33 9.26
C GLY A 49 6.12 4.68 8.82
N ALA A 50 7.03 3.71 8.70
CA ALA A 50 8.40 3.94 8.27
C ALA A 50 8.73 3.12 7.02
N ASN A 51 9.36 3.76 6.03
CA ASN A 51 9.82 3.05 4.83
C ASN A 51 10.90 2.04 5.20
N THR A 52 10.57 0.75 5.07
CA THR A 52 11.41 -0.34 5.56
C THR A 52 11.56 -1.41 4.48
N THR A 53 12.76 -1.97 4.35
CA THR A 53 12.96 -3.14 3.50
C THR A 53 12.47 -4.39 4.24
N PRO A 54 11.41 -5.08 3.76
CA PRO A 54 10.90 -6.27 4.41
C PRO A 54 11.93 -7.40 4.35
N SER A 55 12.00 -8.20 5.41
CA SER A 55 12.97 -9.30 5.53
C SER A 55 12.25 -10.64 5.66
N ALA A 56 12.70 -11.64 4.90
CA ALA A 56 12.22 -13.01 5.06
C ALA A 56 12.44 -13.51 6.50
N GLY A 57 11.51 -14.31 7.01
CA GLY A 57 11.55 -14.79 8.40
C GLY A 57 10.96 -13.82 9.43
N THR A 58 10.42 -12.68 9.00
CA THR A 58 9.61 -11.78 9.84
C THR A 58 8.20 -11.67 9.28
N LYS A 59 7.21 -11.44 10.15
CA LYS A 59 5.86 -11.08 9.73
C LYS A 59 5.84 -9.60 9.36
N ALA A 60 5.59 -9.28 8.10
CA ALA A 60 5.49 -7.89 7.66
C ALA A 60 4.57 -7.78 6.44
N PHE A 61 3.56 -6.93 6.55
CA PHE A 61 2.65 -6.50 5.49
C PHE A 61 2.89 -5.02 5.19
N GLY A 62 2.99 -4.69 3.90
CA GLY A 62 3.33 -3.34 3.47
C GLY A 62 2.85 -3.03 2.07
N ILE A 63 2.78 -1.73 1.78
CA ILE A 63 2.61 -1.21 0.43
C ILE A 63 3.71 -0.19 0.11
N ARG A 64 3.99 -0.02 -1.17
CA ARG A 64 4.68 1.15 -1.71
C ARG A 64 4.01 1.55 -3.02
N ALA A 65 4.18 2.78 -3.45
CA ALA A 65 3.52 3.28 -4.63
C ALA A 65 4.46 4.12 -5.49
N ASP A 66 4.21 4.09 -6.79
CA ASP A 66 4.86 4.92 -7.78
C ASP A 66 3.79 5.73 -8.54
N ALA A 67 4.02 7.03 -8.77
CA ALA A 67 3.09 7.89 -9.52
C ALA A 67 3.63 8.20 -10.93
N SER A 68 2.73 8.27 -11.91
CA SER A 68 3.06 8.69 -13.26
C SER A 68 1.91 9.46 -13.92
N GLY A 69 2.20 10.24 -14.96
CA GLY A 69 1.18 11.00 -15.71
C GLY A 69 0.96 12.40 -15.15
N GLY A 70 -0.23 12.65 -14.59
CA GLY A 70 -0.74 13.94 -14.10
C GLY A 70 0.07 14.60 -12.97
N VAL A 71 -0.62 15.32 -12.08
CA VAL A 71 0.02 16.17 -11.05
C VAL A 71 0.06 15.57 -9.65
N GLY A 72 -0.43 14.34 -9.49
CA GLY A 72 -0.37 13.65 -8.21
C GLY A 72 1.02 13.07 -7.91
N ALA A 73 1.35 13.02 -6.63
CA ALA A 73 2.58 12.44 -6.11
C ALA A 73 2.29 11.53 -4.90
N VAL A 74 3.02 10.42 -4.82
CA VAL A 74 3.01 9.55 -3.64
C VAL A 74 3.70 10.28 -2.49
N VAL A 75 3.21 10.09 -1.27
CA VAL A 75 3.78 10.73 -0.08
C VAL A 75 4.58 9.74 0.76
N THR A 76 5.58 10.24 1.49
CA THR A 76 6.30 9.48 2.51
C THR A 76 5.34 8.90 3.55
N PRO A 77 5.51 7.63 3.97
CA PRO A 77 6.62 6.71 3.67
C PRO A 77 6.47 5.84 2.41
N TYR A 78 5.41 6.03 1.62
CA TYR A 78 5.04 5.12 0.52
C TYR A 78 5.78 5.38 -0.80
N ASP A 79 6.53 6.48 -0.88
CA ASP A 79 7.28 6.98 -2.06
C ASP A 79 8.71 6.44 -2.18
N GLY A 80 9.19 5.67 -1.20
CA GLY A 80 10.53 5.10 -1.19
C GLY A 80 10.64 3.72 -1.83
N SER A 81 11.85 3.16 -1.80
CA SER A 81 12.14 1.82 -2.34
C SER A 81 11.74 0.66 -1.41
N GLY A 82 11.59 0.92 -0.12
CA GLY A 82 11.00 -0.02 0.84
C GLY A 82 9.49 0.08 0.88
N PHE A 83 8.89 -0.61 1.84
CA PHE A 83 7.44 -0.69 2.05
C PHE A 83 7.06 -0.12 3.42
N ALA A 84 5.82 0.32 3.55
CA ALA A 84 5.23 0.80 4.79
C ALA A 84 3.74 0.46 4.81
N TYR A 85 3.12 0.42 5.99
CA TYR A 85 1.66 0.38 6.14
C TYR A 85 1.30 0.77 7.56
N ASP A 86 0.58 1.88 7.71
CA ASP A 86 0.21 2.45 9.03
C ASP A 86 -1.29 2.71 9.17
N ALA A 87 -2.08 2.10 8.29
CA ALA A 87 -3.54 2.10 8.38
C ALA A 87 -4.04 0.84 9.09
N ASP A 88 -5.27 0.93 9.59
CA ASP A 88 -6.00 -0.21 10.14
C ASP A 88 -7.49 -0.12 9.74
N ALA A 89 -8.36 -0.97 10.29
CA ALA A 89 -9.79 -0.94 9.99
C ALA A 89 -10.48 0.40 10.30
N ASN A 90 -9.94 1.19 11.21
CA ASN A 90 -10.51 2.44 11.75
C ASN A 90 -9.64 3.68 11.44
N THR A 91 -8.38 3.50 11.09
CA THR A 91 -7.41 4.57 10.86
C THR A 91 -7.00 4.62 9.38
N GLU A 92 -7.16 5.80 8.77
CA GLU A 92 -6.71 6.09 7.41
C GLU A 92 -5.27 6.63 7.42
N THR A 93 -4.52 6.31 6.38
CA THR A 93 -3.20 6.88 6.10
C THR A 93 -3.18 7.47 4.69
N THR A 94 -2.47 8.58 4.52
CA THR A 94 -2.36 9.23 3.20
C THR A 94 -1.30 8.51 2.39
N VAL A 95 -1.66 8.06 1.18
CA VAL A 95 -0.75 7.36 0.26
C VAL A 95 -0.24 8.32 -0.80
N ALA A 96 -1.11 9.22 -1.28
CA ALA A 96 -0.74 10.18 -2.30
C ALA A 96 -1.58 11.45 -2.20
N SER A 97 -1.15 12.50 -2.87
CA SER A 97 -1.92 13.73 -3.01
C SER A 97 -1.55 14.48 -4.28
N ALA A 98 -2.43 15.39 -4.68
CA ALA A 98 -2.09 16.47 -5.59
C ALA A 98 -2.44 17.80 -4.91
N THR A 99 -1.59 18.80 -5.06
CA THR A 99 -1.83 20.15 -4.52
C THR A 99 -2.62 21.05 -5.47
N SER A 100 -2.91 20.57 -6.68
CA SER A 100 -3.73 21.24 -7.68
C SER A 100 -4.43 20.24 -8.59
N GLY A 101 -5.46 20.69 -9.29
CA GLY A 101 -6.19 19.90 -10.29
C GLY A 101 -5.99 20.47 -11.69
N ASN A 102 -5.53 19.62 -12.62
CA ASN A 102 -5.38 19.98 -14.03
C ASN A 102 -6.22 19.11 -14.98
N GLY A 103 -7.07 18.24 -14.44
CA GLY A 103 -7.89 17.30 -15.21
C GLY A 103 -7.11 16.15 -15.87
N VAL A 104 -5.80 16.06 -15.68
CA VAL A 104 -4.96 14.98 -16.23
C VAL A 104 -4.86 13.84 -15.22
N THR A 105 -5.08 12.61 -15.69
CA THR A 105 -4.99 11.40 -14.87
C THR A 105 -3.59 11.18 -14.34
N THR A 106 -3.48 10.98 -13.03
CA THR A 106 -2.30 10.40 -12.37
C THR A 106 -2.58 8.92 -12.13
N THR A 107 -1.69 8.06 -12.61
CA THR A 107 -1.75 6.61 -12.37
C THR A 107 -0.79 6.26 -11.23
N TYR A 108 -1.34 5.71 -10.15
CA TYR A 108 -0.59 5.18 -9.02
C TYR A 108 -0.44 3.67 -9.16
N SER A 109 0.78 3.19 -9.33
CA SER A 109 1.11 1.77 -9.33
C SER A 109 1.37 1.32 -7.90
N ILE A 110 0.52 0.45 -7.35
CA ILE A 110 0.64 -0.04 -5.99
C ILE A 110 1.37 -1.37 -6.00
N HIS A 111 2.40 -1.48 -5.18
CA HIS A 111 3.18 -2.67 -4.91
C HIS A 111 2.85 -3.15 -3.50
N THR A 112 2.68 -4.46 -3.32
CA THR A 112 2.36 -5.05 -2.01
C THR A 112 3.40 -6.07 -1.58
N VAL A 113 3.67 -6.13 -0.27
CA VAL A 113 4.55 -7.11 0.35
C VAL A 113 3.84 -7.83 1.48
N ALA A 114 4.15 -9.12 1.61
CA ALA A 114 3.80 -9.94 2.76
C ALA A 114 4.91 -10.97 3.03
N THR A 115 5.66 -10.81 4.10
CA THR A 115 6.63 -11.80 4.59
C THR A 115 6.05 -12.58 5.77
N ILE A 116 6.57 -13.77 6.00
CA ILE A 116 6.13 -14.69 7.06
C ILE A 116 7.33 -15.16 7.87
N ASP A 117 7.09 -15.57 9.12
CA ASP A 117 8.06 -16.27 9.95
C ASP A 117 7.70 -17.77 10.05
N THR A 118 8.54 -18.55 10.72
CA THR A 118 8.34 -19.99 10.91
C THR A 118 7.25 -20.35 11.93
N LEU A 119 6.74 -19.36 12.67
CA LEU A 119 5.73 -19.53 13.72
C LEU A 119 4.33 -19.15 13.24
N LEU A 120 4.20 -18.60 12.01
CA LEU A 120 2.92 -18.23 11.44
C LEU A 120 2.12 -19.49 11.09
N ASP A 121 0.89 -19.56 11.58
CA ASP A 121 0.01 -20.68 11.30
C ASP A 121 -0.24 -20.79 9.79
N PRO A 122 -0.17 -22.02 9.22
CA PRO A 122 -0.44 -22.22 7.80
C PRO A 122 -1.90 -21.89 7.48
N GLY A 123 -2.12 -21.24 6.33
CA GLY A 123 -3.46 -20.98 5.80
C GLY A 123 -3.51 -19.76 4.90
N ASN A 124 -4.73 -19.39 4.50
CA ASN A 124 -4.96 -18.27 3.60
C ASN A 124 -5.12 -16.99 4.41
N TYR A 125 -4.16 -16.08 4.27
CA TYR A 125 -4.23 -14.74 4.83
C TYR A 125 -4.82 -13.79 3.79
N SER A 126 -5.80 -12.99 4.20
CA SER A 126 -6.46 -12.02 3.32
C SER A 126 -6.80 -10.74 4.08
N THR A 127 -6.95 -9.65 3.34
CA THR A 127 -7.45 -8.38 3.85
C THR A 127 -8.17 -7.61 2.75
N ASN A 128 -9.00 -6.65 3.14
CA ASN A 128 -9.62 -5.68 2.24
C ASN A 128 -9.01 -4.31 2.51
N LEU A 129 -8.40 -3.73 1.47
CA LEU A 129 -7.96 -2.34 1.48
C LEU A 129 -8.99 -1.47 0.77
N ILE A 130 -9.41 -0.39 1.43
CA ILE A 130 -10.32 0.61 0.91
C ILE A 130 -9.50 1.86 0.60
N TYR A 131 -9.52 2.27 -0.66
CA TYR A 131 -8.91 3.52 -1.11
C TYR A 131 -9.98 4.61 -1.20
N ILE A 132 -9.68 5.77 -0.62
CA ILE A 132 -10.59 6.91 -0.52
C ILE A 132 -9.92 8.09 -1.19
N VAL A 133 -10.60 8.69 -2.17
CA VAL A 133 -10.13 9.89 -2.85
C VAL A 133 -11.05 11.04 -2.51
N THR A 134 -10.48 12.11 -1.98
CA THR A 134 -11.21 13.33 -1.62
C THR A 134 -10.65 14.51 -2.40
N ALA A 135 -11.50 15.15 -3.20
CA ALA A 135 -11.16 16.41 -3.86
C ALA A 135 -11.14 17.56 -2.84
N ASN A 136 -10.17 18.44 -2.98
CA ASN A 136 -10.01 19.62 -2.13
C ASN A 136 -10.39 20.87 -2.94
N PHE A 137 -11.35 21.65 -2.46
CA PHE A 137 -11.83 22.87 -3.11
C PHE A 137 -11.23 24.11 -2.44
#